data_AF-A0A956B9I4-F1
#
_entry.id   AF-A0A956B9I4-F1
#
_cell.length_a   1.000
_cell.length_b   1.000
_cell.length_c   1.000
_cell.angle_alpha   90.00
_cell.angle_beta   90.00
_cell.angle_gamma   90.00
#
_symmetry.space_group_name_H-M   'P 1'
#
loop_
_entity.id
_entity.type
_entity.pdbx_description
1 polymer ?
#
loop_
_entity_poly.entity_id
_entity_poly.type
_entity_poly.pdbx_seq_one_letter_code
_entity_poly.pdbx_strand_id
1 'polypeptide(L)'
;TSGLWPPFAALLLGAAAAPVLAEGQPLSRKAVTAGLAGVAGAAGIFVARVMLGWEVFDGVVPSLIGHAAAGSAAGLFVGLAGAPRFLGRPLDPVEAQYQPALAVKDGEIHGILTRTIGLHRALKADLAARAEDPGVDRVRGREQELVIRILQIAAECRRVQHDLEATPDKEIRERIEELGRRAEGAADAGARNTYQSAVASLEAQLEALTRIEAGRERIVARLHATVALLEKLRFSLIHLRSAHAERVGGELSPVTEALEALAYEIDATSSAVGEVFGADLALEPGDEGAEVVQLTAGRG
;
A
#
# COMPACT_ATOMS: atom_id res chain seq x y z
N THR A 1 -27.14 17.02 47.39
CA THR A 1 -25.74 17.38 47.05
C THR A 1 -25.25 16.47 45.94
N SER A 2 -25.50 16.92 44.73
CA SER A 2 -25.31 16.22 43.45
C SER A 2 -23.83 16.19 43.06
N GLY A 3 -23.16 15.09 43.43
CA GLY A 3 -21.77 14.85 43.08
C GLY A 3 -21.58 14.66 41.58
N LEU A 4 -20.86 15.58 40.95
CA LEU A 4 -20.48 15.64 39.53
C LEU A 4 -19.44 14.57 39.12
N TRP A 5 -19.36 13.45 39.84
CA TRP A 5 -18.30 12.45 39.76
C TRP A 5 -18.53 11.19 38.90
N PRO A 6 -19.73 10.83 38.38
CA PRO A 6 -19.88 9.55 37.68
C PRO A 6 -19.18 9.44 36.31
N PRO A 7 -19.08 10.48 35.45
CA PRO A 7 -18.48 10.28 34.12
C PRO A 7 -16.95 10.16 34.18
N PHE A 8 -16.28 10.80 35.14
CA PHE A 8 -14.82 10.73 35.26
C PHE A 8 -14.34 9.40 35.85
N ALA A 9 -15.05 8.84 36.83
CA ALA A 9 -14.73 7.53 37.40
C ALA A 9 -14.88 6.39 36.36
N ALA A 10 -15.92 6.50 35.52
CA ALA A 10 -16.13 5.62 34.36
C ALA A 10 -14.96 5.67 33.37
N LEU A 11 -14.50 6.87 33.05
CA LEU A 11 -13.41 7.13 32.11
C LEU A 11 -12.08 6.61 32.68
N LEU A 12 -11.84 6.76 33.98
CA LEU A 12 -10.65 6.25 34.67
C LEU A 12 -10.63 4.71 34.77
N LEU A 13 -11.78 4.06 35.02
CA LEU A 13 -11.88 2.59 35.01
C LEU A 13 -11.65 2.02 33.61
N GLY A 14 -12.20 2.65 32.57
CA GLY A 14 -11.91 2.29 31.18
C GLY A 14 -10.43 2.49 30.81
N ALA A 15 -9.83 3.59 31.26
CA ALA A 15 -8.41 3.87 31.06
C ALA A 15 -7.49 2.89 31.80
N ALA A 16 -7.89 2.41 32.99
CA ALA A 16 -7.12 1.44 33.77
C ALA A 16 -7.14 0.02 33.17
N ALA A 17 -8.21 -0.35 32.45
CA ALA A 17 -8.31 -1.64 31.77
C ALA A 17 -7.58 -1.66 30.41
N ALA A 18 -7.39 -0.49 29.78
CA ALA A 18 -6.73 -0.36 28.48
C ALA A 18 -5.29 -0.93 28.40
N PRO A 19 -4.39 -0.74 29.37
CA PRO A 19 -3.03 -1.29 29.29
C PRO A 19 -3.00 -2.82 29.28
N VAL A 20 -3.89 -3.47 30.02
CA VAL A 20 -4.01 -4.94 30.05
C VAL A 20 -4.58 -5.48 28.74
N LEU A 21 -5.46 -4.71 28.08
CA LEU A 21 -6.07 -5.11 26.81
C LEU A 21 -5.17 -4.86 25.58
N ALA A 22 -4.14 -4.03 25.71
CA ALA A 22 -3.32 -3.57 24.58
C ALA A 22 -1.84 -4.00 24.65
N GLU A 23 -1.53 -4.98 25.51
CA GLU A 23 -0.18 -5.52 25.66
C GLU A 23 0.31 -6.12 24.33
N GLY A 24 1.54 -5.76 23.91
CA GLY A 24 2.14 -6.20 22.63
C GLY A 24 1.81 -5.39 21.38
N GLN A 25 0.95 -4.35 21.44
CA GLN A 25 0.62 -3.53 20.26
C GLN A 25 1.48 -2.24 20.11
N PRO A 26 1.65 -1.70 18.89
CA PRO A 26 2.30 -0.39 18.68
C PRO A 26 1.49 0.75 19.33
N LEU A 27 2.20 1.81 19.75
CA LEU A 27 1.65 2.90 20.59
C LEU A 27 0.40 3.56 19.99
N SER A 28 0.34 3.70 18.67
CA SER A 28 -0.80 4.27 17.94
C SER A 28 -2.07 3.43 18.07
N ARG A 29 -1.95 2.10 17.99
CA ARG A 29 -3.09 1.18 18.17
C ARG A 29 -3.56 1.14 19.62
N LYS A 30 -2.62 1.21 20.58
CA LYS A 30 -2.94 1.29 22.02
C LYS A 30 -3.84 2.50 22.33
N ALA A 31 -3.54 3.66 21.75
CA ALA A 31 -4.34 4.87 21.93
C ALA A 31 -5.76 4.73 21.35
N VAL A 32 -5.88 4.15 20.15
CA VAL A 32 -7.19 3.92 19.51
C VAL A 32 -8.02 2.90 20.30
N THR A 33 -7.43 1.79 20.74
CA THR A 33 -8.14 0.79 21.56
C THR A 33 -8.55 1.35 22.92
N ALA A 34 -7.71 2.17 23.54
CA ALA A 34 -8.03 2.85 24.79
C ALA A 34 -9.19 3.84 24.62
N GLY A 35 -9.18 4.62 23.52
CA GLY A 35 -10.27 5.54 23.19
C GLY A 35 -11.60 4.82 22.96
N LEU A 36 -11.61 3.75 22.14
CA LEU A 36 -12.79 2.92 21.89
C LEU A 36 -13.34 2.27 23.17
N ALA A 37 -12.46 1.72 24.01
CA ALA A 37 -12.84 1.14 25.30
C ALA A 37 -13.43 2.20 26.25
N GLY A 38 -12.85 3.41 26.28
CA GLY A 38 -13.38 4.53 27.06
C GLY A 38 -14.77 4.96 26.61
N VAL A 39 -15.00 5.13 25.30
CA VAL A 39 -16.31 5.51 24.74
C VAL A 39 -17.36 4.43 24.98
N ALA A 40 -17.02 3.16 24.76
CA ALA A 40 -17.94 2.04 25.01
C ALA A 40 -18.26 1.88 26.50
N GLY A 41 -17.29 2.06 27.39
CA GLY A 41 -17.50 2.06 28.84
C GLY A 41 -18.44 3.18 29.29
N ALA A 42 -18.25 4.40 28.77
CA ALA A 42 -19.13 5.53 29.04
C ALA A 42 -20.56 5.28 28.54
N ALA A 43 -20.72 4.70 27.35
CA ALA A 43 -22.01 4.31 26.79
C ALA A 43 -22.70 3.22 27.65
N GLY A 44 -21.97 2.21 28.10
CA GLY A 44 -22.50 1.16 28.97
C GLY A 44 -22.98 1.71 30.32
N ILE A 45 -22.26 2.67 30.90
CA ILE A 45 -22.64 3.33 32.16
C ILE A 45 -23.85 4.25 31.95
N PHE A 46 -23.94 4.93 30.80
CA PHE A 46 -25.12 5.71 30.44
C PHE A 46 -26.36 4.82 30.33
N VAL A 47 -26.27 3.70 29.61
CA VAL A 47 -27.37 2.72 29.47
C VAL A 47 -27.78 2.15 30.82
N ALA A 48 -26.82 1.77 31.66
CA ALA A 48 -27.09 1.29 33.02
C ALA A 48 -27.84 2.33 33.86
N ARG A 49 -27.45 3.61 33.76
CA ARG A 49 -28.11 4.71 34.47
C ARG A 49 -29.54 4.94 33.96
N VAL A 50 -29.76 4.87 32.65
CA VAL A 50 -31.10 5.00 32.05
C VAL A 50 -32.00 3.85 32.49
N MET A 51 -31.49 2.61 32.49
CA MET A 51 -32.26 1.45 32.96
C MET A 51 -32.65 1.54 34.43
N LEU A 52 -31.74 2.01 35.29
CA LEU A 52 -32.01 2.20 36.72
C LEU A 52 -32.93 3.41 37.00
N GLY A 53 -33.09 4.33 36.04
CA GLY A 53 -34.00 5.48 36.14
C GLY A 53 -35.45 5.17 35.76
N TRP A 54 -35.75 3.97 35.28
CA TRP A 54 -37.12 3.56 34.98
C TRP A 54 -37.83 3.07 36.23
N GLU A 55 -38.92 3.76 36.62
CA GLU A 55 -39.75 3.47 37.80
C GLU A 55 -40.30 2.03 37.85
N VAL A 56 -40.32 1.34 36.70
CA VAL A 56 -40.71 -0.07 36.58
C VAL A 56 -39.81 -1.00 37.43
N PHE A 57 -38.56 -0.61 37.71
CA PHE A 57 -37.63 -1.42 38.50
C PHE A 57 -37.73 -1.20 40.01
N ASP A 58 -38.36 -0.11 40.48
CA ASP A 58 -38.26 0.35 41.87
C ASP A 58 -39.15 -0.43 42.87
N GLY A 59 -40.02 -1.31 42.36
CA GLY A 59 -40.92 -2.12 43.20
C GLY A 59 -40.98 -3.62 42.87
N VAL A 60 -40.44 -4.05 41.74
CA VAL A 60 -40.64 -5.43 41.22
C VAL A 60 -39.35 -6.25 41.26
N VAL A 61 -38.19 -5.62 41.15
CA VAL A 61 -36.91 -6.32 40.97
C VAL A 61 -36.03 -6.11 42.20
N PRO A 62 -35.65 -7.19 42.93
CA PRO A 62 -34.67 -7.11 44.01
C PRO A 62 -33.42 -6.35 43.57
N SER A 63 -32.92 -5.46 44.42
CA SER A 63 -31.80 -4.56 44.11
C SER A 63 -30.58 -5.30 43.55
N LEU A 64 -30.30 -6.52 44.02
CA LEU A 64 -29.24 -7.38 43.50
C LEU A 64 -29.37 -7.68 42.01
N ILE A 65 -30.58 -7.96 41.51
CA ILE A 65 -30.83 -8.27 40.10
C ILE A 65 -30.65 -7.01 39.23
N GLY A 66 -31.05 -5.85 39.74
CA GLY A 66 -30.82 -4.56 39.05
C GLY A 66 -29.33 -4.25 38.87
N HIS A 67 -28.52 -4.45 39.91
CA HIS A 67 -27.06 -4.28 39.84
C HIS A 67 -26.41 -5.32 38.91
N ALA A 68 -26.90 -6.56 38.92
CA ALA A 68 -26.41 -7.60 38.02
C ALA A 68 -26.73 -7.27 36.55
N ALA A 69 -27.93 -6.78 36.25
CA ALA A 69 -28.33 -6.38 34.90
C ALA A 69 -27.48 -5.19 34.41
N ALA A 70 -27.31 -4.16 35.24
CA ALA A 70 -26.44 -3.02 34.95
C ALA A 70 -24.97 -3.44 34.71
N GLY A 71 -24.44 -4.31 35.56
CA GLY A 71 -23.09 -4.87 35.41
C GLY A 71 -22.94 -5.69 34.12
N SER A 72 -23.95 -6.47 33.75
CA SER A 72 -23.94 -7.26 32.51
C SER A 72 -23.96 -6.39 31.25
N ALA A 73 -24.74 -5.30 31.25
CA ALA A 73 -24.75 -4.33 30.16
C ALA A 73 -23.37 -3.67 30.02
N ALA A 74 -22.80 -3.18 31.12
CA ALA A 74 -21.46 -2.60 31.12
C ALA A 74 -20.39 -3.60 30.64
N GLY A 75 -20.45 -4.85 31.12
CA GLY A 75 -19.55 -5.93 30.71
C GLY A 75 -19.67 -6.27 29.22
N LEU A 76 -20.88 -6.22 28.65
CA LEU A 76 -21.11 -6.43 27.22
C LEU A 76 -20.43 -5.35 26.38
N PHE A 77 -20.58 -4.07 26.75
CA PHE A 77 -19.94 -2.97 26.02
C PHE A 77 -18.42 -3.02 26.12
N VAL A 78 -17.87 -3.37 27.29
CA VAL A 78 -16.42 -3.58 27.46
C VAL A 78 -15.94 -4.79 26.64
N GLY A 79 -16.71 -5.88 26.63
CA GLY A 79 -16.42 -7.07 25.82
C GLY A 79 -16.45 -6.79 24.32
N LEU A 80 -17.45 -6.04 23.85
CA LEU A 80 -17.58 -5.61 22.46
C LEU A 80 -16.48 -4.61 22.06
N ALA A 81 -16.06 -3.74 22.98
CA ALA A 81 -14.90 -2.88 22.76
C ALA A 81 -13.56 -3.64 22.68
N GLY A 82 -13.53 -4.87 23.21
CA GLY A 82 -12.46 -5.82 22.99
C GLY A 82 -12.57 -6.57 21.65
N ALA A 83 -13.71 -6.57 20.96
CA ALA A 83 -13.89 -7.27 19.68
C ALA A 83 -12.89 -6.82 18.58
N PRO A 84 -12.51 -5.53 18.47
CA PRO A 84 -11.48 -5.08 17.52
C PRO A 84 -10.14 -5.80 17.67
N ARG A 85 -9.77 -6.31 18.86
CA ARG A 85 -8.52 -7.07 19.04
C ARG A 85 -8.56 -8.44 18.36
N PHE A 86 -9.76 -9.02 18.24
CA PHE A 86 -9.99 -10.29 17.55
C PHE A 86 -10.27 -10.09 16.05
N LEU A 87 -10.81 -8.92 15.68
CA LEU A 87 -10.89 -8.48 14.29
C LEU A 87 -9.52 -8.06 13.74
N GLY A 88 -8.63 -7.59 14.62
CA GLY A 88 -7.24 -7.29 14.37
C GLY A 88 -6.38 -8.54 14.25
N ARG A 89 -6.82 -9.55 13.48
CA ARG A 89 -5.84 -10.44 12.84
C ARG A 89 -4.78 -9.51 12.27
N PRO A 90 -3.48 -9.69 12.60
CA PRO A 90 -2.45 -8.87 11.99
C PRO A 90 -2.70 -8.96 10.50
N LEU A 91 -3.14 -7.84 9.91
CA LEU A 91 -3.40 -7.81 8.48
C LEU A 91 -2.09 -8.27 7.89
N ASP A 92 -2.18 -9.33 7.08
CA ASP A 92 -1.03 -9.83 6.37
C ASP A 92 -0.36 -8.61 5.73
N PRO A 93 0.93 -8.35 5.99
CA PRO A 93 1.60 -7.16 5.45
C PRO A 93 1.45 -7.07 3.93
N VAL A 94 1.36 -8.20 3.23
CA VAL A 94 1.06 -8.27 1.80
C VAL A 94 -0.34 -7.73 1.52
N GLU A 95 -1.35 -8.22 2.23
CA GLU A 95 -2.75 -7.81 2.06
C GLU A 95 -2.94 -6.33 2.42
N ALA A 96 -2.24 -5.83 3.44
CA ALA A 96 -2.26 -4.42 3.83
C ALA A 96 -1.72 -3.50 2.72
N GLN A 97 -0.66 -3.91 2.01
CA GLN A 97 -0.12 -3.17 0.88
C GLN A 97 -0.96 -3.32 -0.39
N TYR A 98 -1.66 -4.45 -0.53
CA TYR A 98 -2.50 -4.72 -1.69
C TYR A 98 -3.76 -3.85 -1.75
N GLN A 99 -4.40 -3.58 -0.60
CA GLN A 99 -5.62 -2.77 -0.52
C GLN A 99 -5.51 -1.38 -1.19
N PRO A 100 -4.52 -0.53 -0.88
CA PRO A 100 -4.36 0.74 -1.58
C PRO A 100 -3.99 0.53 -3.05
N ALA A 101 -3.28 -0.56 -3.38
CA ALA A 101 -2.93 -0.88 -4.76
C ALA A 101 -4.14 -1.29 -5.61
N LEU A 102 -5.28 -1.67 -5.02
CA LEU A 102 -6.52 -2.00 -5.72
C LEU A 102 -7.47 -0.81 -5.95
N ALA A 103 -7.12 0.39 -5.48
CA ALA A 103 -7.99 1.55 -5.63
C ALA A 103 -8.34 1.85 -7.12
N VAL A 104 -7.47 1.43 -8.04
CA VAL A 104 -7.70 1.45 -9.48
C VAL A 104 -8.27 0.09 -9.91
N LYS A 105 -9.48 0.11 -10.48
CA LYS A 105 -10.26 -1.11 -10.78
C LYS A 105 -9.92 -1.75 -12.12
N ASP A 106 -9.28 -1.03 -13.02
CA ASP A 106 -9.11 -1.44 -14.41
C ASP A 106 -7.65 -1.38 -14.86
N GLY A 107 -7.34 -2.10 -15.94
CA GLY A 107 -6.04 -2.13 -16.58
C GLY A 107 -5.24 -3.42 -16.35
N GLU A 108 -4.19 -3.58 -17.15
CA GLU A 108 -3.34 -4.77 -17.14
C GLU A 108 -2.64 -4.99 -15.79
N ILE A 109 -2.13 -3.91 -15.19
CA ILE A 109 -1.47 -3.96 -13.87
C ILE A 109 -2.45 -4.42 -12.78
N HIS A 110 -3.73 -4.03 -12.86
CA HIS A 110 -4.76 -4.53 -11.94
C HIS A 110 -4.93 -6.06 -12.07
N GLY A 111 -4.93 -6.58 -13.30
CA GLY A 111 -4.98 -8.01 -13.58
C GLY A 111 -3.78 -8.77 -12.98
N ILE A 112 -2.56 -8.24 -13.16
CA ILE A 112 -1.33 -8.77 -12.57
C ILE A 112 -1.47 -8.84 -11.04
N LEU A 113 -1.85 -7.73 -10.39
CA LEU A 113 -1.92 -7.66 -8.93
C LEU A 113 -2.99 -8.57 -8.34
N THR A 114 -4.15 -8.65 -8.98
CA THR A 114 -5.23 -9.56 -8.58
C THR A 114 -4.81 -11.02 -8.68
N ARG A 115 -4.05 -11.37 -9.72
CA ARG A 115 -3.46 -12.70 -9.85
C ARG A 115 -2.41 -12.96 -8.77
N THR A 116 -1.50 -12.02 -8.54
CA THR A 116 -0.45 -12.12 -7.51
C THR A 116 -1.05 -12.35 -6.11
N ILE A 117 -2.07 -11.58 -5.70
CA ILE A 117 -2.68 -11.78 -4.38
C ILE A 117 -3.40 -13.13 -4.28
N GLY A 118 -4.03 -13.59 -5.37
CA GLY A 118 -4.68 -14.89 -5.43
C GLY A 118 -3.67 -16.02 -5.21
N LEU A 119 -2.50 -15.89 -5.85
CA LEU A 119 -1.38 -16.83 -5.68
C LEU A 119 -0.81 -16.77 -4.27
N HIS A 120 -0.58 -15.59 -3.72
CA HIS A 120 -0.09 -15.41 -2.35
C HIS A 120 -1.03 -16.11 -1.34
N ARG A 121 -2.34 -15.87 -1.43
CA ARG A 121 -3.32 -16.52 -0.53
C ARG A 121 -3.32 -18.04 -0.69
N ALA A 122 -3.18 -18.55 -1.91
CA ALA A 122 -3.10 -19.98 -2.17
C ALA A 122 -1.80 -20.59 -1.63
N LEU A 123 -0.65 -19.96 -1.88
CA LEU A 123 0.66 -20.33 -1.35
C LEU A 123 0.65 -20.36 0.17
N LYS A 124 0.09 -19.33 0.80
CA LYS A 124 -0.08 -19.26 2.26
C LYS A 124 -0.89 -20.43 2.80
N ALA A 125 -2.00 -20.79 2.14
CA ALA A 125 -2.80 -21.94 2.52
C ALA A 125 -2.03 -23.26 2.35
N ASP A 126 -1.33 -23.44 1.23
CA ASP A 126 -0.52 -24.62 0.95
C ASP A 126 0.66 -24.77 1.93
N LEU A 127 1.29 -23.67 2.36
CA LEU A 127 2.36 -23.64 3.37
C LEU A 127 1.84 -23.83 4.79
N ALA A 128 0.63 -23.33 5.12
CA ALA A 128 0.02 -23.54 6.43
C ALA A 128 -0.27 -25.02 6.70
N ALA A 129 -0.59 -25.79 5.66
CA ALA A 129 -0.73 -27.25 5.76
C ALA A 129 0.58 -27.99 6.08
N ARG A 130 1.73 -27.28 6.11
CA ARG A 130 3.07 -27.82 6.36
C ARG A 130 3.77 -27.16 7.55
N ALA A 131 3.01 -26.67 8.51
CA ALA A 131 3.55 -25.89 9.63
C ALA A 131 4.64 -26.61 10.45
N GLU A 132 4.73 -27.93 10.37
CA GLU A 132 5.73 -28.75 11.09
C GLU A 132 7.11 -28.82 10.40
N ASP A 133 7.24 -28.38 9.14
CA ASP A 133 8.51 -28.41 8.41
C ASP A 133 9.35 -27.14 8.71
N PRO A 134 10.58 -27.28 9.26
CA PRO A 134 11.43 -26.15 9.63
C PRO A 134 11.87 -25.27 8.44
N GLY A 135 11.77 -25.74 7.19
CA GLY A 135 12.06 -24.94 6.01
C GLY A 135 10.90 -24.04 5.56
N VAL A 136 9.67 -24.30 6.02
CA VAL A 136 8.47 -23.58 5.57
C VAL A 136 8.47 -22.12 5.98
N ASP A 137 9.00 -21.79 7.16
CA ASP A 137 9.06 -20.40 7.61
C ASP A 137 10.00 -19.56 6.73
N ARG A 138 11.10 -20.14 6.24
CA ARG A 138 12.02 -19.48 5.30
C ARG A 138 11.35 -19.23 3.94
N VAL A 139 10.65 -20.25 3.42
CA VAL A 139 9.89 -20.14 2.17
C VAL A 139 8.81 -19.07 2.29
N ARG A 140 8.06 -19.06 3.40
CA ARG A 140 7.02 -18.07 3.67
C ARG A 140 7.57 -16.65 3.74
N GLY A 141 8.66 -16.44 4.49
CA GLY A 141 9.28 -15.11 4.61
C GLY A 141 9.74 -14.56 3.26
N ARG A 142 10.39 -15.40 2.45
CA ARG A 142 10.91 -15.01 1.13
C ARG A 142 9.79 -14.79 0.11
N GLU A 143 8.78 -15.66 0.07
CA GLU A 143 7.58 -15.46 -0.76
C GLU A 143 6.90 -14.13 -0.45
N GLN A 144 6.69 -13.83 0.83
CA GLN A 144 6.06 -12.59 1.28
C GLN A 144 6.87 -11.36 0.86
N GLU A 145 8.20 -11.40 0.97
CA GLU A 145 9.08 -10.32 0.52
C GLU A 145 8.95 -10.09 -0.99
N LEU A 146 8.95 -11.15 -1.79
CA LEU A 146 8.85 -11.06 -3.25
C LEU A 146 7.50 -10.51 -3.69
N VAL A 147 6.41 -10.96 -3.06
CA VAL A 147 5.08 -10.40 -3.33
C VAL A 147 5.03 -8.92 -2.99
N ILE A 148 5.57 -8.50 -1.84
CA ILE A 148 5.64 -7.08 -1.47
C ILE A 148 6.38 -6.27 -2.54
N ARG A 149 7.52 -6.75 -3.03
CA ARG A 149 8.29 -6.07 -4.09
C ARG A 149 7.50 -5.98 -5.40
N ILE A 150 6.79 -7.04 -5.81
CA ILE A 150 5.88 -7.00 -6.97
C ILE A 150 4.82 -5.91 -6.81
N LEU A 151 4.21 -5.82 -5.62
CA LEU A 151 3.19 -4.79 -5.33
C LEU A 151 3.78 -3.37 -5.44
N GLN A 152 5.01 -3.16 -4.96
CA GLN A 152 5.71 -1.88 -5.02
C GLN A 152 6.03 -1.48 -6.47
N ILE A 153 6.65 -2.38 -7.24
CA ILE A 153 6.98 -2.14 -8.66
C ILE A 153 5.71 -1.82 -9.46
N ALA A 154 4.64 -2.57 -9.24
CA ALA A 154 3.37 -2.33 -9.90
C ALA A 154 2.74 -0.99 -9.50
N ALA A 155 2.87 -0.57 -8.24
CA ALA A 155 2.41 0.75 -7.80
C ALA A 155 3.18 1.89 -8.46
N GLU A 156 4.50 1.76 -8.59
CA GLU A 156 5.34 2.73 -9.31
C GLU A 156 5.00 2.79 -10.81
N CYS A 157 4.84 1.63 -11.46
CA CYS A 157 4.42 1.56 -12.86
C CYS A 157 3.08 2.27 -13.11
N ARG A 158 2.11 2.12 -12.19
CA ARG A 158 0.84 2.85 -12.28
C ARG A 158 1.02 4.35 -12.11
N ARG A 159 1.87 4.78 -11.19
CA ARG A 159 2.15 6.21 -11.01
C ARG A 159 2.68 6.81 -12.31
N VAL A 160 3.65 6.14 -12.92
CA VAL A 160 4.20 6.56 -14.22
C VAL A 160 3.15 6.51 -15.32
N GLN A 161 2.31 5.47 -15.38
CA GLN A 161 1.22 5.41 -16.35
C GLN A 161 0.27 6.60 -16.20
N HIS A 162 -0.11 6.95 -14.97
CA HIS A 162 -0.94 8.12 -14.69
C HIS A 162 -0.25 9.42 -15.13
N ASP A 163 1.04 9.57 -14.86
CA ASP A 163 1.81 10.76 -15.25
C ASP A 163 1.96 10.88 -16.79
N LEU A 164 2.11 9.75 -17.49
CA LEU A 164 2.11 9.69 -18.96
C LEU A 164 0.73 10.03 -19.53
N GLU A 165 -0.35 9.48 -18.98
CA GLU A 165 -1.73 9.79 -19.41
C GLU A 165 -2.10 11.27 -19.16
N ALA A 166 -1.53 11.89 -18.12
CA ALA A 166 -1.70 13.30 -17.82
C ALA A 166 -0.85 14.23 -18.72
N THR A 167 0.11 13.68 -19.47
CA THR A 167 0.99 14.44 -20.37
C THR A 167 0.52 14.26 -21.82
N PRO A 168 -0.25 15.21 -22.38
CA PRO A 168 -0.79 15.08 -23.72
C PRO A 168 0.32 15.22 -24.77
N ASP A 169 0.88 14.09 -25.20
CA ASP A 169 1.80 13.95 -26.34
C ASP A 169 1.36 14.78 -27.56
N LYS A 170 0.06 14.77 -27.86
CA LYS A 170 -0.54 15.57 -28.93
C LYS A 170 -0.29 17.08 -28.75
N GLU A 171 -0.41 17.63 -27.54
CA GLU A 171 -0.18 19.06 -27.28
C GLU A 171 1.29 19.42 -27.48
N ILE A 172 2.23 18.55 -27.09
CA ILE A 172 3.67 18.76 -27.32
C ILE A 172 3.95 18.82 -28.82
N ARG A 173 3.40 17.89 -29.61
CA ARG A 173 3.55 17.89 -31.08
C ARG A 173 2.94 19.14 -31.72
N GLU A 174 1.72 19.51 -31.34
CA GLU A 174 1.07 20.73 -31.83
C GLU A 174 1.90 21.97 -31.50
N ARG A 175 2.53 22.00 -30.32
CA ARG A 175 3.40 23.10 -29.90
C ARG A 175 4.71 23.14 -30.69
N ILE A 176 5.32 21.99 -30.97
CA ILE A 176 6.48 21.88 -31.87
C ILE A 176 6.14 22.46 -33.25
N GLU A 177 5.02 22.06 -33.84
CA GLU A 177 4.58 22.56 -35.15
C GLU A 177 4.28 24.07 -35.14
N GLU A 178 3.66 24.58 -34.07
CA GLU A 178 3.40 26.01 -33.90
C GLU A 178 4.71 26.82 -33.81
N LEU A 179 5.64 26.39 -32.97
CA LEU A 179 6.93 27.07 -32.79
C LEU A 179 7.81 26.97 -34.04
N GLY A 180 7.77 25.83 -34.76
CA GLY A 180 8.42 25.66 -36.06
C GLY A 180 7.93 26.67 -37.08
N ARG A 181 6.61 26.81 -37.25
CA ARG A 181 6.01 27.84 -38.14
C ARG A 181 6.40 29.26 -37.72
N ARG A 182 6.48 29.54 -36.41
CA ARG A 182 6.94 30.85 -35.91
C ARG A 182 8.42 31.10 -36.22
N ALA A 183 9.27 30.09 -36.12
CA ALA A 183 10.68 30.20 -36.50
C ALA A 183 10.84 30.52 -37.99
N GLU A 184 10.08 29.84 -38.86
CA GLU A 184 10.08 30.07 -40.31
C GLU A 184 9.61 31.49 -40.67
N GLY A 185 8.58 31.99 -39.97
CA GLY A 185 8.03 33.33 -40.20
C GLY A 185 8.79 34.48 -39.54
N ALA A 186 9.75 34.20 -38.64
CA ALA A 186 10.47 35.23 -37.91
C ALA A 186 11.48 35.95 -38.80
N ALA A 187 11.38 37.29 -38.87
CA ALA A 187 12.34 38.13 -39.61
C ALA A 187 13.65 38.35 -38.83
N ASP A 188 13.57 38.43 -37.50
CA ASP A 188 14.73 38.58 -36.62
C ASP A 188 15.47 37.25 -36.41
N ALA A 189 16.79 37.28 -36.55
CA ALA A 189 17.63 36.09 -36.42
C ALA A 189 17.68 35.57 -34.97
N GLY A 190 17.66 36.47 -33.98
CA GLY A 190 17.65 36.10 -32.57
C GLY A 190 16.37 35.32 -32.20
N ALA A 191 15.22 35.89 -32.54
CA ALA A 191 13.91 35.26 -32.32
C ALA A 191 13.80 33.89 -33.01
N ARG A 192 14.29 33.77 -34.25
CA ARG A 192 14.33 32.49 -34.98
C ARG A 192 15.13 31.43 -34.22
N ASN A 193 16.33 31.77 -33.76
CA ASN A 193 17.18 30.85 -33.01
C ASN A 193 16.52 30.43 -31.68
N THR A 194 15.87 31.35 -30.98
CA THR A 194 15.13 31.04 -29.74
C THR A 194 13.98 30.06 -30.01
N TYR A 195 13.19 30.26 -31.07
CA TYR A 195 12.13 29.32 -31.42
C TYR A 195 12.66 27.94 -31.82
N GLN A 196 13.75 27.87 -32.57
CA GLN A 196 14.39 26.60 -32.93
C GLN A 196 14.95 25.85 -31.71
N SER A 197 15.56 26.57 -30.77
CA SER A 197 16.03 25.99 -29.51
C SER A 197 14.86 25.42 -28.69
N ALA A 198 13.74 26.16 -28.61
CA ALA A 198 12.53 25.68 -27.93
C ALA A 198 11.94 24.44 -28.61
N VAL A 199 11.93 24.38 -29.95
CA VAL A 199 11.53 23.18 -30.71
C VAL A 199 12.41 21.99 -30.35
N ALA A 200 13.73 22.14 -30.42
CA ALA A 200 14.68 21.07 -30.10
C ALA A 200 14.50 20.54 -28.66
N SER A 201 14.22 21.44 -27.70
CA SER A 201 13.93 21.05 -26.31
C SER A 201 12.64 20.22 -26.19
N LEU A 202 11.57 20.61 -26.89
CA LEU A 202 10.31 19.86 -26.91
C LEU A 202 10.43 18.51 -27.62
N GLU A 203 11.22 18.44 -28.70
CA GLU A 203 11.53 17.18 -29.39
C GLU A 203 12.28 16.21 -28.46
N ALA A 204 13.25 16.70 -27.68
CA ALA A 204 13.95 15.90 -26.67
C ALA A 204 13.00 15.39 -25.56
N GLN A 205 12.02 16.21 -25.14
CA GLN A 205 10.99 15.78 -24.19
C GLN A 205 10.11 14.67 -24.77
N LEU A 206 9.71 14.79 -26.05
CA LEU A 206 8.92 13.78 -26.73
C LEU A 206 9.67 12.44 -26.86
N GLU A 207 10.97 12.51 -27.18
CA GLU A 207 11.84 11.34 -27.21
C GLU A 207 11.93 10.69 -25.81
N ALA A 208 12.10 11.50 -24.76
CA ALA A 208 12.13 11.01 -23.38
C ALA A 208 10.82 10.28 -23.02
N LEU A 209 9.65 10.87 -23.31
CA LEU A 209 8.35 10.23 -23.10
C LEU A 209 8.25 8.88 -23.82
N THR A 210 8.68 8.80 -25.07
CA THR A 210 8.70 7.54 -25.84
C THR A 210 9.58 6.48 -25.19
N ARG A 211 10.75 6.87 -24.65
CA ARG A 211 11.64 5.95 -23.91
C ARG A 211 11.01 5.47 -22.61
N ILE A 212 10.33 6.35 -21.88
CA ILE A 212 9.61 6.00 -20.64
C ILE A 212 8.48 5.01 -20.96
N GLU A 213 7.70 5.22 -22.01
CA GLU A 213 6.66 4.29 -22.46
C GLU A 213 7.21 2.90 -22.78
N ALA A 214 8.28 2.84 -23.58
CA ALA A 214 8.94 1.58 -23.91
C ALA A 214 9.57 0.90 -22.68
N GLY A 215 10.05 1.69 -21.71
CA GLY A 215 10.53 1.19 -20.43
C GLY A 215 9.41 0.59 -19.58
N ARG A 216 8.27 1.28 -19.50
CA ARG A 216 7.06 0.81 -18.81
C ARG A 216 6.59 -0.52 -19.37
N GLU A 217 6.49 -0.65 -20.69
CA GLU A 217 6.07 -1.89 -21.36
C GLU A 217 7.00 -3.06 -20.99
N ARG A 218 8.32 -2.83 -21.00
CA ARG A 218 9.31 -3.84 -20.58
C ARG A 218 9.12 -4.27 -19.12
N ILE A 219 8.84 -3.33 -18.22
CA ILE A 219 8.61 -3.64 -16.81
C ILE A 219 7.32 -4.45 -16.62
N VAL A 220 6.24 -4.08 -17.32
CA VAL A 220 4.98 -4.85 -17.29
C VAL A 220 5.18 -6.27 -17.78
N ALA A 221 5.93 -6.48 -18.86
CA ALA A 221 6.28 -7.81 -19.34
C ALA A 221 7.07 -8.63 -18.30
N ARG A 222 8.03 -8.00 -17.59
CA ARG A 222 8.77 -8.65 -16.51
C ARG A 222 7.90 -8.98 -15.29
N LEU A 223 6.92 -8.13 -14.97
CA LEU A 223 5.93 -8.42 -13.93
C LEU A 223 5.12 -9.69 -14.27
N HIS A 224 4.68 -9.85 -15.52
CA HIS A 224 4.03 -11.10 -15.96
C HIS A 224 4.93 -12.32 -15.80
N ALA A 225 6.20 -12.21 -16.20
CA ALA A 225 7.17 -13.29 -16.02
C ALA A 225 7.35 -13.66 -14.54
N THR A 226 7.45 -12.65 -13.68
CA THR A 226 7.55 -12.79 -12.22
C THR A 226 6.32 -13.48 -11.63
N VAL A 227 5.11 -13.12 -12.09
CA VAL A 227 3.87 -13.80 -11.67
C VAL A 227 3.86 -15.26 -12.14
N ALA A 228 4.27 -15.56 -13.38
CA ALA A 228 4.37 -16.93 -13.87
C ALA A 228 5.34 -17.79 -13.04
N LEU A 229 6.44 -17.20 -12.56
CA LEU A 229 7.37 -17.87 -11.64
C LEU A 229 6.74 -18.14 -10.26
N LEU A 230 5.91 -17.24 -9.72
CA LEU A 230 5.12 -17.51 -8.51
C LEU A 230 4.12 -18.67 -8.72
N GLU A 231 3.52 -18.78 -9.90
CA GLU A 231 2.66 -19.93 -10.23
C GLU A 231 3.45 -21.23 -10.27
N LYS A 232 4.62 -21.21 -10.91
CA LYS A 232 5.53 -22.35 -10.94
C LYS A 232 5.92 -22.77 -9.52
N LEU A 233 6.27 -21.82 -8.65
CA LEU A 233 6.54 -22.05 -7.23
C LEU A 233 5.38 -22.76 -6.53
N ARG A 234 4.15 -22.29 -6.76
CA ARG A 234 2.94 -22.93 -6.22
C ARG A 234 2.77 -24.36 -6.74
N PHE A 235 2.98 -24.60 -8.04
CA PHE A 235 2.92 -25.95 -8.60
C PHE A 235 3.97 -26.88 -8.01
N SER A 236 5.20 -26.39 -7.79
CA SER A 236 6.25 -27.14 -7.09
C SER A 236 5.82 -27.52 -5.67
N LEU A 237 5.20 -26.61 -4.92
CA LEU A 237 4.65 -26.92 -3.60
C LEU A 237 3.54 -27.97 -3.69
N ILE A 238 2.59 -27.84 -4.61
CA ILE A 238 1.53 -28.85 -4.80
C ILE A 238 2.13 -30.22 -5.15
N HIS A 239 3.14 -30.26 -6.03
CA HIS A 239 3.81 -31.50 -6.41
C HIS A 239 4.50 -32.17 -5.21
N LEU A 240 5.21 -31.40 -4.39
CA LEU A 240 5.81 -31.91 -3.15
C LEU A 240 4.77 -32.50 -2.21
N ARG A 241 3.52 -31.99 -2.19
CA ARG A 241 2.45 -32.53 -1.32
C ARG A 241 2.07 -33.93 -1.76
N SER A 242 1.95 -34.13 -3.07
CA SER A 242 1.61 -35.43 -3.64
C SER A 242 2.73 -36.45 -3.46
N ALA A 243 3.99 -36.02 -3.55
CA ALA A 243 5.16 -36.89 -3.36
C ALA A 243 5.45 -37.23 -1.89
N HIS A 244 5.21 -36.31 -0.94
CA HIS A 244 5.43 -36.56 0.50
C HIS A 244 4.48 -37.59 1.11
N ALA A 245 3.35 -37.89 0.47
CA ALA A 245 2.52 -39.03 0.83
C ALA A 245 3.28 -40.38 0.71
N GLU A 246 4.39 -40.40 -0.05
CA GLU A 246 5.20 -41.60 -0.30
C GLU A 246 6.60 -41.56 0.34
N ARG A 247 7.14 -40.39 0.74
CA ARG A 247 8.48 -40.25 1.37
C ARG A 247 8.54 -39.14 2.42
N VAL A 248 8.95 -39.48 3.63
CA VAL A 248 9.11 -38.56 4.76
C VAL A 248 10.48 -37.87 4.71
N GLY A 249 10.48 -36.53 4.59
CA GLY A 249 11.59 -35.66 4.96
C GLY A 249 12.43 -35.08 3.82
N GLY A 250 12.36 -33.74 3.64
CA GLY A 250 13.56 -32.95 3.31
C GLY A 250 13.61 -32.12 2.03
N GLU A 251 12.67 -32.20 1.09
CA GLU A 251 12.89 -31.63 -0.25
C GLU A 251 12.20 -30.26 -0.48
N LEU A 252 12.59 -29.21 0.27
CA LEU A 252 12.25 -27.82 -0.07
C LEU A 252 13.30 -27.13 -0.98
N SER A 253 14.37 -27.83 -1.38
CA SER A 253 15.39 -27.33 -2.30
C SER A 253 14.80 -26.75 -3.61
N PRO A 254 13.95 -27.48 -4.37
CA PRO A 254 13.45 -26.96 -5.65
C PRO A 254 12.57 -25.72 -5.50
N VAL A 255 11.90 -25.59 -4.34
CA VAL A 255 11.11 -24.41 -3.98
C VAL A 255 12.00 -23.21 -3.65
N THR A 256 13.11 -23.46 -2.94
CA THR A 256 14.09 -22.43 -2.58
C THR A 256 14.82 -21.92 -3.81
N GLU A 257 15.23 -22.81 -4.72
CA GLU A 257 15.83 -22.45 -6.02
C GLU A 257 14.87 -21.61 -6.88
N ALA A 258 13.58 -21.96 -6.90
CA ALA A 258 12.57 -21.16 -7.60
C ALA A 258 12.40 -19.76 -6.99
N LEU A 259 12.46 -19.65 -5.66
CA LEU A 259 12.43 -18.36 -4.96
C LEU A 259 13.69 -17.52 -5.20
N GLU A 260 14.85 -18.15 -5.37
CA GLU A 260 16.10 -17.46 -5.71
C GLU A 260 16.07 -16.92 -7.13
N ALA A 261 15.61 -17.72 -8.09
CA ALA A 261 15.39 -17.27 -9.47
C ALA A 261 14.40 -16.09 -9.52
N LEU A 262 13.32 -16.18 -8.73
CA LEU A 262 12.33 -15.11 -8.62
C LEU A 262 12.90 -13.83 -8.01
N ALA A 263 13.72 -13.94 -6.97
CA ALA A 263 14.39 -12.80 -6.36
C ALA A 263 15.30 -12.09 -7.35
N TYR A 264 16.10 -12.84 -8.10
CA TYR A 264 16.97 -12.29 -9.14
C TYR A 264 16.18 -11.53 -10.21
N GLU A 265 15.06 -12.08 -10.69
CA GLU A 265 14.22 -11.42 -11.69
C GLU A 265 13.58 -10.13 -11.15
N ILE A 266 13.13 -10.13 -9.89
CA ILE A 266 12.58 -8.94 -9.24
C ILE A 266 13.66 -7.87 -9.06
N ASP A 267 14.87 -8.22 -8.61
CA ASP A 267 15.98 -7.26 -8.48
C ASP A 267 16.35 -6.65 -9.84
N ALA A 268 16.41 -7.47 -10.89
CA ALA A 268 16.64 -6.99 -12.26
C ALA A 268 15.51 -6.05 -12.73
N THR A 269 14.27 -6.33 -12.34
CA THR A 269 13.11 -5.47 -12.66
C THR A 269 13.16 -4.15 -11.89
N SER A 270 13.47 -4.18 -10.59
CA SER A 270 13.66 -2.97 -9.78
C SER A 270 14.80 -2.09 -10.30
N SER A 271 15.92 -2.68 -10.76
CA SER A 271 16.99 -1.91 -11.41
C SER A 271 16.49 -1.25 -12.68
N ALA A 272 15.76 -1.97 -13.53
CA ALA A 272 15.20 -1.42 -14.76
C ALA A 272 14.20 -0.28 -14.50
N VAL A 273 13.37 -0.41 -13.45
CA VAL A 273 12.49 0.67 -12.97
C VAL A 273 13.30 1.89 -12.57
N GLY A 274 14.37 1.71 -11.78
CA GLY A 274 15.27 2.79 -11.37
C GLY A 274 16.00 3.45 -12.54
N GLU A 275 16.42 2.69 -13.55
CA GLU A 275 17.06 3.22 -14.75
C GLU A 275 16.09 4.03 -15.62
N VAL A 276 14.89 3.48 -15.86
CA VAL A 276 13.88 4.11 -16.72
C VAL A 276 13.30 5.36 -16.05
N PHE A 277 13.06 5.33 -14.73
CA PHE A 277 12.36 6.41 -14.04
C PHE A 277 13.25 7.32 -13.20
N GLY A 278 14.49 6.90 -12.89
CA GLY A 278 15.45 7.69 -12.11
C GLY A 278 16.38 8.55 -12.96
N ALA A 279 16.63 8.18 -14.22
CA ALA A 279 17.53 8.92 -15.11
C ALA A 279 16.91 10.23 -15.65
N ASP A 280 15.59 10.29 -15.86
CA ASP A 280 14.94 11.46 -16.49
C ASP A 280 14.67 12.63 -15.50
N LEU A 281 14.78 12.42 -14.19
CA LEU A 281 14.72 13.50 -13.18
C LEU A 281 16.03 14.31 -13.08
N ALA A 282 17.12 13.85 -13.70
CA ALA A 282 18.41 14.53 -13.72
C ALA A 282 18.57 15.50 -14.91
N LEU A 283 17.53 15.69 -15.73
CA LEU A 283 17.45 16.82 -16.65
C LEU A 283 17.20 18.08 -15.82
N GLU A 284 18.27 18.59 -15.20
CA GLU A 284 18.25 19.90 -14.54
C GLU A 284 17.72 20.95 -15.53
N PRO A 285 16.83 21.86 -15.09
CA PRO A 285 16.42 22.98 -15.90
C PRO A 285 17.67 23.80 -16.21
N GLY A 286 18.05 23.82 -17.49
CA GLY A 286 19.27 24.48 -17.96
C GLY A 286 19.43 25.87 -17.36
N ASP A 287 20.48 26.02 -16.54
CA ASP A 287 20.94 27.27 -15.93
C ASP A 287 21.56 28.24 -16.96
N GLU A 288 21.42 27.98 -18.26
CA GLU A 288 22.03 28.76 -19.34
C GLU A 288 21.23 30.03 -19.73
N GLY A 289 20.14 30.35 -19.01
CA GLY A 289 19.28 31.50 -19.31
C GLY A 289 19.67 32.83 -18.63
N ALA A 290 20.57 32.82 -17.64
CA ALA A 290 20.79 33.99 -16.77
C ALA A 290 21.93 34.94 -17.19
N GLU A 291 22.80 34.58 -18.14
CA GLU A 291 24.05 35.33 -18.39
C GLU A 291 24.01 36.31 -19.58
N VAL A 292 22.93 36.39 -20.38
CA VAL A 292 22.95 37.16 -21.65
C VAL A 292 22.39 38.60 -21.54
N VAL A 293 21.87 39.05 -20.39
CA VAL A 293 21.21 40.37 -20.29
C VAL A 293 22.11 41.51 -19.73
N GLN A 294 23.35 41.27 -19.31
CA GLN A 294 24.19 42.34 -18.72
C GLN A 294 25.14 43.08 -19.68
N LEU A 295 25.18 42.78 -20.98
CA LEU A 295 26.17 43.37 -21.91
C LEU A 295 25.66 44.48 -22.84
N THR A 296 24.44 45.00 -22.67
CA THR A 296 23.90 46.11 -23.49
C THR A 296 23.58 47.41 -22.75
N ALA A 297 24.03 47.58 -21.50
CA ALA A 297 23.93 48.85 -20.77
C ALA A 297 25.33 49.45 -20.55
N GLY A 298 25.95 49.98 -21.61
CA GLY A 298 27.29 50.55 -21.48
C GLY A 298 27.89 51.15 -22.75
N ARG A 299 27.13 51.97 -23.48
CA ARG A 299 27.67 52.97 -24.44
C ARG A 299 26.58 53.99 -24.80
N GLY A 300 26.59 55.10 -24.08
CA GLY A 300 25.83 56.33 -24.30
C GLY A 300 26.44 57.41 -23.43
#